data_AF-A0A0Q5ZXW9-F1
#
_entry.id   AF-A0A0Q5ZXW9-F1
#
_cell.length_a   1.000
_cell.length_b   1.000
_cell.length_c   1.000
_cell.angle_alpha   90.00
_cell.angle_beta   90.00
_cell.angle_gamma   90.00
#
_symmetry.space_group_name_H-M   'P 1'
#
loop_
_entity.id
_entity.type
_entity.pdbx_description
1 polymer ?
#
loop_
_entity_poly.entity_id
_entity_poly.type
_entity_poly.pdbx_seq_one_letter_code
_entity_poly.pdbx_strand_id
1 'polypeptide(L)'
;MKSVLFFFFMLFSTLGYSQGRIAPPATSNLSKQKLIDELIEVAHYKESVLNYSKFYLELKMFDYNVEPPKQLLTEEEAKSIIRNFNFGGLKTSFYSVFSFISEENLKELIIFYKNIGGKLSNNNSIFLMSPTLDLNIKNQLDYAIENLKKQQK
;
A
#
# COMPACT_ATOMS: atom_id res chain seq x y z
N MET A 1 -22.33 -28.98 46.71
CA MET A 1 -21.41 -29.46 45.65
C MET A 1 -21.85 -29.05 44.23
N LYS A 2 -23.14 -29.10 43.87
CA LYS A 2 -23.62 -28.69 42.52
C LYS A 2 -23.33 -27.23 42.14
N SER A 3 -23.39 -26.31 43.10
CA SER A 3 -23.13 -24.87 42.91
C SER A 3 -21.66 -24.54 42.63
N VAL A 4 -20.72 -25.29 43.22
CA VAL A 4 -19.27 -25.10 43.00
C VAL A 4 -18.86 -25.57 41.60
N LEU A 5 -19.43 -26.68 41.13
CA LEU A 5 -19.23 -27.18 39.76
C LEU A 5 -19.76 -26.19 38.71
N PHE A 6 -20.88 -25.53 38.99
CA PHE A 6 -21.46 -24.52 38.09
C PHE A 6 -20.58 -23.27 37.98
N PHE A 7 -19.97 -22.85 39.10
CA PHE A 7 -19.03 -21.74 39.12
C PHE A 7 -17.75 -22.04 38.33
N PHE A 8 -17.22 -23.25 38.46
CA PHE A 8 -16.08 -23.69 37.65
C PHE A 8 -16.41 -23.75 36.16
N PHE A 9 -17.60 -24.23 35.79
CA PHE A 9 -18.02 -24.30 34.39
C PHE A 9 -18.16 -22.91 33.74
N MET A 10 -18.67 -21.91 34.48
CA MET A 10 -18.70 -20.52 34.00
C MET A 10 -17.29 -19.95 33.79
N LEU A 11 -16.35 -20.19 34.72
CA LEU A 11 -14.98 -19.69 34.60
C LEU A 11 -14.21 -20.32 33.42
N PHE A 12 -14.46 -21.59 33.10
CA PHE A 12 -13.83 -22.23 31.93
C PHE A 12 -14.47 -21.78 30.60
N SER A 13 -15.76 -21.45 30.59
CA SER A 13 -16.45 -20.99 29.37
C SER A 13 -15.95 -19.64 28.86
N THR A 14 -15.43 -18.76 29.74
CA THR A 14 -14.86 -17.46 29.35
C THR A 14 -13.41 -17.55 28.84
N LEU A 15 -12.69 -18.63 29.16
CA LEU A 15 -11.30 -18.86 28.72
C LEU A 15 -11.21 -19.50 27.34
N GLY A 16 -12.27 -20.15 26.85
CA GLY A 16 -12.26 -20.88 25.58
C GLY A 16 -12.35 -20.02 24.31
N TYR A 17 -12.72 -18.74 24.41
CA TYR A 17 -13.06 -17.91 23.25
C TYR A 17 -12.14 -16.70 22.99
N SER A 18 -11.12 -16.44 23.81
CA SER A 18 -10.30 -15.22 23.64
C SER A 18 -9.00 -15.41 22.83
N GLN A 19 -8.65 -16.62 22.40
CA GLN A 19 -7.39 -16.88 21.69
C GLN A 19 -7.54 -17.28 20.20
N GLY A 20 -8.75 -17.17 19.64
CA GLY A 20 -9.03 -17.65 18.27
C GLY A 20 -8.50 -16.75 17.14
N ARG A 21 -8.02 -15.54 17.44
CA ARG A 21 -7.41 -14.65 16.45
C ARG A 21 -6.18 -14.02 17.08
N ILE A 22 -5.03 -14.70 16.96
CA ILE A 22 -3.75 -14.03 17.11
C ILE A 22 -3.81 -12.86 16.12
N ALA A 23 -3.85 -11.63 16.64
CA ALA A 23 -3.78 -10.46 15.79
C ALA A 23 -2.57 -10.65 14.88
N PRO A 24 -2.72 -10.52 13.55
CA PRO A 24 -1.59 -10.61 12.64
C PRO A 24 -0.47 -9.72 13.19
N PRO A 25 0.78 -10.20 13.29
CA PRO A 25 1.85 -9.41 13.86
C PRO A 25 1.92 -8.08 13.10
N ALA A 26 2.06 -6.98 13.85
CA ALA A 26 2.11 -5.63 13.28
C ALA A 26 3.24 -5.48 12.24
N THR A 27 4.22 -6.39 12.26
CA THR A 27 5.34 -6.47 11.35
C THR A 27 5.49 -7.87 10.75
N SER A 28 5.80 -7.96 9.45
CA SER A 28 6.09 -9.22 8.78
C SER A 28 7.40 -9.83 9.31
N ASN A 29 7.41 -11.13 9.59
CA ASN A 29 8.65 -11.87 9.88
C ASN A 29 9.58 -11.88 8.64
N LEU A 30 10.85 -12.25 8.83
CA LEU A 30 11.87 -12.19 7.76
C LEU A 30 11.50 -13.06 6.54
N SER A 31 10.90 -14.23 6.75
CA SER A 31 10.44 -15.11 5.66
C SER A 31 9.40 -14.41 4.80
N LYS A 32 8.40 -13.80 5.44
CA LYS A 32 7.33 -13.07 4.77
C LYS A 32 7.85 -11.80 4.08
N GLN A 33 8.83 -11.09 4.66
CA GLN A 33 9.46 -9.94 4.00
C GLN A 33 10.09 -10.33 2.66
N LYS A 34 10.76 -11.48 2.58
CA LYS A 34 11.35 -11.98 1.32
C LYS A 34 10.27 -12.26 0.26
N LEU A 35 9.16 -12.88 0.65
CA LEU A 35 8.03 -13.09 -0.26
C LEU A 35 7.42 -11.76 -0.74
N ILE A 36 7.33 -10.77 0.15
CA ILE A 36 6.83 -9.44 -0.21
C ILE A 36 7.80 -8.74 -1.17
N ASP A 37 9.10 -8.80 -0.92
CA ASP A 37 10.12 -8.24 -1.82
C ASP A 37 10.05 -8.90 -3.21
N GLU A 38 9.93 -10.23 -3.27
CA GLU A 38 9.76 -10.96 -4.52
C GLU A 38 8.47 -10.55 -5.24
N LEU A 39 7.35 -10.43 -4.53
CA LEU A 39 6.08 -9.96 -5.10
C LEU A 39 6.23 -8.57 -5.71
N ILE A 40 6.87 -7.63 -5.01
CA ILE A 40 7.12 -6.26 -5.48
C ILE A 40 7.92 -6.27 -6.79
N GLU A 41 8.92 -7.13 -6.87
CA GLU A 41 9.79 -7.28 -8.04
C GLU A 41 9.03 -7.86 -9.24
N VAL A 42 8.41 -9.04 -9.08
CA VAL A 42 7.78 -9.77 -10.19
C VAL A 42 6.52 -9.09 -10.71
N ALA A 43 5.85 -8.29 -9.87
CA ALA A 43 4.69 -7.51 -10.26
C ALA A 43 5.06 -6.08 -10.72
N HIS A 44 6.35 -5.79 -10.89
CA HIS A 44 6.86 -4.49 -11.34
C HIS A 44 6.27 -3.29 -10.57
N TYR A 45 6.12 -3.41 -9.24
CA TYR A 45 5.43 -2.41 -8.42
C TYR A 45 5.99 -1.00 -8.57
N LYS A 46 7.31 -0.86 -8.76
CA LYS A 46 7.93 0.45 -8.95
C LYS A 46 7.34 1.16 -10.18
N GLU A 47 7.25 0.46 -11.30
CA GLU A 47 6.70 1.01 -12.54
C GLU A 47 5.21 1.34 -12.36
N SER A 48 4.47 0.41 -11.75
CA SER A 48 3.02 0.56 -11.49
C SER A 48 2.71 1.75 -10.59
N VAL A 49 3.47 1.94 -9.51
CA VAL A 49 3.33 3.07 -8.60
C VAL A 49 3.71 4.38 -9.30
N LEU A 50 4.77 4.39 -10.11
CA LEU A 50 5.13 5.59 -10.88
C LEU A 50 4.04 5.98 -11.88
N ASN A 51 3.43 5.01 -12.57
CA ASN A 51 2.32 5.27 -13.49
C ASN A 51 1.08 5.77 -12.74
N TYR A 52 0.74 5.15 -11.61
CA TYR A 52 -0.32 5.64 -10.72
C TYR A 52 -0.07 7.09 -10.29
N SER A 53 1.14 7.41 -9.85
CA SER A 53 1.53 8.75 -9.43
C SER A 53 1.43 9.77 -10.57
N LYS A 54 1.76 9.42 -11.82
CA LYS A 54 1.59 10.30 -12.98
C LYS A 54 0.13 10.68 -13.16
N PHE A 55 -0.77 9.70 -13.19
CA PHE A 55 -2.21 9.95 -13.32
C PHE A 55 -2.75 10.79 -12.16
N TYR A 56 -2.30 10.53 -10.93
CA TYR A 56 -2.70 11.35 -9.78
C TYR A 56 -2.24 12.80 -9.93
N LEU A 57 -1.00 13.05 -10.37
CA LEU A 57 -0.49 14.40 -10.58
C LEU A 57 -1.23 15.12 -11.70
N GLU A 58 -1.55 14.44 -12.80
CA GLU A 58 -2.37 15.01 -13.90
C GLU A 58 -3.71 15.54 -13.36
N LEU A 59 -4.37 14.79 -12.47
CA LEU A 59 -5.60 15.24 -11.81
C LEU A 59 -5.39 16.43 -10.87
N LYS A 60 -4.18 16.60 -10.34
CA LYS A 60 -3.80 17.72 -9.45
C LYS A 60 -3.26 18.94 -10.18
N MET A 61 -3.06 18.87 -11.50
CA MET A 61 -2.53 19.99 -12.28
C MET A 61 -3.47 21.19 -12.31
N PHE A 62 -4.77 20.99 -12.12
CA PHE A 62 -5.78 22.05 -12.18
C PHE A 62 -6.68 22.04 -10.94
N ASP A 63 -6.99 23.24 -10.45
CA ASP A 63 -8.05 23.47 -9.48
C ASP A 63 -9.36 23.71 -10.21
N TYR A 64 -10.26 22.73 -10.14
CA TYR A 64 -11.60 22.81 -10.73
C TYR A 64 -12.63 23.45 -9.79
N ASN A 65 -12.25 23.86 -8.57
CA ASN A 65 -13.17 24.52 -7.64
C ASN A 65 -13.29 26.03 -7.87
N VAL A 66 -12.60 26.55 -8.89
CA VAL A 66 -12.61 27.96 -9.30
C VAL A 66 -12.97 28.08 -10.79
N GLU A 67 -13.56 29.20 -11.18
CA GLU A 67 -13.94 29.47 -12.57
C GLU A 67 -13.25 30.75 -13.09
N PRO A 68 -12.44 30.66 -14.17
CA PRO A 68 -12.03 29.43 -14.87
C PRO A 68 -11.10 28.55 -14.02
N PRO A 69 -10.98 27.24 -14.31
CA PRO A 69 -10.05 26.35 -13.63
C PRO A 69 -8.63 26.91 -13.62
N LYS A 70 -7.97 26.84 -12.46
CA LYS A 70 -6.65 27.42 -12.27
C LYS A 70 -5.57 26.34 -12.33
N GLN A 71 -4.55 26.53 -13.17
CA GLN A 71 -3.40 25.65 -13.16
C GLN A 71 -2.62 25.78 -11.83
N LEU A 72 -2.43 24.66 -11.13
CA LEU A 72 -1.68 24.53 -9.88
C LEU A 72 -0.29 23.94 -10.08
N LEU A 73 -0.09 23.14 -11.14
CA LEU A 73 1.15 22.45 -11.43
C LEU A 73 1.39 22.45 -12.94
N THR A 74 2.60 22.79 -13.36
CA THR A 74 3.07 22.65 -14.74
C THR A 74 3.47 21.21 -15.02
N GLU A 75 3.51 20.84 -16.31
CA GLU A 75 3.94 19.51 -16.73
C GLU A 75 5.39 19.23 -16.28
N GLU A 76 6.26 20.24 -16.31
CA GLU A 76 7.66 20.09 -15.91
C GLU A 76 7.85 19.91 -14.40
N GLU A 77 7.01 20.57 -13.60
CA GLU A 77 6.96 20.32 -12.16
C GLU A 77 6.45 18.92 -11.85
N ALA A 78 5.39 18.46 -12.53
CA ALA A 78 4.88 17.10 -12.39
C ALA A 78 5.96 16.06 -12.74
N LYS A 79 6.66 16.25 -13.87
CA LYS A 79 7.81 15.42 -14.26
C LYS A 79 8.94 15.46 -13.22
N SER A 80 9.20 16.61 -12.60
CA SER A 80 10.19 16.74 -11.53
C SER A 80 9.79 15.94 -10.29
N ILE A 81 8.52 16.02 -9.86
CA ILE A 81 8.01 15.23 -8.73
C ILE A 81 8.17 13.73 -8.99
N ILE A 82 7.78 13.26 -10.19
CA ILE A 82 7.90 11.84 -10.56
C ILE A 82 9.35 11.38 -10.58
N ARG A 83 10.27 12.17 -11.14
CA ARG A 83 11.71 11.84 -11.15
C ARG A 83 12.30 11.71 -9.76
N ASN A 84 11.80 12.50 -8.81
CA ASN A 84 12.26 12.51 -7.42
C ASN A 84 11.43 11.61 -6.49
N PHE A 85 10.51 10.80 -7.03
CA PHE A 85 9.66 9.93 -6.23
C PHE A 85 10.48 8.86 -5.50
N ASN A 86 10.47 8.90 -4.17
CA ASN A 86 11.19 7.93 -3.34
C ASN A 86 10.35 6.66 -3.12
N PHE A 87 10.42 5.74 -4.07
CA PHE A 87 9.78 4.42 -3.96
C PHE A 87 10.28 3.61 -2.75
N GLY A 88 11.57 3.72 -2.41
CA GLY A 88 12.16 3.04 -1.25
C GLY A 88 11.54 3.46 0.08
N GLY A 89 11.05 4.70 0.16
CA GLY A 89 10.31 5.22 1.32
C GLY A 89 8.98 4.49 1.59
N LEU A 90 8.44 3.76 0.60
CA LEU A 90 7.21 2.98 0.76
C LEU A 90 7.45 1.57 1.32
N LYS A 91 8.70 1.14 1.49
CA LYS A 91 9.04 -0.24 1.88
C LYS A 91 8.33 -0.70 3.15
N THR A 92 8.30 0.14 4.17
CA THR A 92 7.58 -0.13 5.42
C THR A 92 6.07 -0.25 5.20
N SER A 93 5.50 0.54 4.29
CA SER A 93 4.08 0.46 3.92
C SER A 93 3.76 -0.87 3.25
N PHE A 94 4.61 -1.33 2.32
CA PHE A 94 4.43 -2.65 1.70
C PHE A 94 4.49 -3.78 2.72
N TYR A 95 5.48 -3.76 3.61
CA TYR A 95 5.60 -4.77 4.66
C TYR A 95 4.41 -4.77 5.61
N SER A 96 3.93 -3.60 6.00
CA SER A 96 2.75 -3.48 6.86
C SER A 96 1.47 -3.96 6.17
N VAL A 97 1.26 -3.59 4.91
CA VAL A 97 0.03 -3.95 4.17
C VAL A 97 0.01 -5.42 3.80
N PHE A 98 1.13 -5.97 3.31
CA PHE A 98 1.18 -7.34 2.84
C PHE A 98 1.47 -8.36 3.95
N SER A 99 1.81 -7.93 5.18
CA SER A 99 1.94 -8.84 6.33
C SER A 99 0.64 -9.58 6.64
N PHE A 100 -0.51 -8.96 6.33
CA PHE A 100 -1.85 -9.50 6.51
C PHE A 100 -2.22 -10.59 5.50
N ILE A 101 -1.48 -10.73 4.40
CA ILE A 101 -1.66 -11.81 3.43
C ILE A 101 -0.98 -13.08 3.98
N SER A 102 -1.64 -14.23 3.84
CA SER A 102 -1.04 -15.52 4.19
C SER A 102 0.18 -15.80 3.29
N GLU A 103 1.14 -16.59 3.78
CA GLU A 103 2.31 -16.94 2.96
C GLU A 103 1.90 -17.75 1.71
N GLU A 104 0.88 -18.60 1.82
CA GLU A 104 0.33 -19.36 0.69
C GLU A 104 -0.19 -18.42 -0.39
N ASN A 105 -1.04 -17.45 -0.02
CA ASN A 105 -1.60 -16.50 -0.97
C ASN A 105 -0.51 -15.59 -1.56
N LEU A 106 0.53 -15.22 -0.80
CA LEU A 106 1.67 -14.49 -1.35
C LEU A 106 2.40 -15.30 -2.43
N LYS A 107 2.61 -16.60 -2.23
CA LYS A 107 3.22 -17.48 -3.23
C LYS A 107 2.34 -17.60 -4.48
N GLU A 108 1.03 -17.77 -4.31
CA GLU A 108 0.10 -17.82 -5.44
C GLU A 108 0.11 -16.51 -6.24
N LEU A 109 0.13 -15.36 -5.57
CA LEU A 109 0.26 -14.05 -6.22
C LEU A 109 1.58 -13.93 -7.00
N ILE A 110 2.70 -14.35 -6.40
CA ILE A 110 4.01 -14.35 -7.08
C ILE A 110 3.94 -15.22 -8.35
N ILE A 111 3.37 -16.42 -8.27
CA ILE A 111 3.20 -17.32 -9.43
C ILE A 111 2.34 -16.65 -10.49
N PHE A 112 1.22 -16.06 -10.10
CA PHE A 112 0.33 -15.33 -11.01
C PHE A 112 1.08 -14.23 -11.77
N TYR A 113 1.79 -13.34 -11.06
CA TYR A 113 2.52 -12.25 -11.69
C TYR A 113 3.67 -12.74 -12.57
N LYS A 114 4.40 -13.79 -12.16
CA LYS A 114 5.42 -14.42 -13.00
C LYS A 114 4.83 -14.97 -14.31
N ASN A 115 3.67 -15.63 -14.25
CA ASN A 115 3.04 -16.25 -15.41
C ASN A 115 2.59 -15.23 -16.47
N ILE A 116 2.20 -14.03 -16.04
CA ILE A 116 1.81 -12.94 -16.96
C ILE A 116 2.95 -11.97 -17.27
N GLY A 117 4.16 -12.22 -16.77
CA GLY A 117 5.32 -11.31 -16.94
C GLY A 117 5.14 -9.96 -16.24
N GLY A 118 4.34 -9.91 -15.17
CA GLY A 118 4.15 -8.72 -14.33
C GLY A 118 3.36 -7.57 -14.98
N LYS A 119 2.76 -7.78 -16.16
CA LYS A 119 2.09 -6.72 -16.93
C LYS A 119 0.79 -7.24 -17.54
N LEU A 120 -0.20 -6.35 -17.71
CA LEU A 120 -1.43 -6.67 -18.44
C LEU A 120 -1.31 -6.35 -19.93
N SER A 121 -0.61 -5.27 -20.25
CA SER A 121 -0.32 -4.86 -21.63
C SER A 121 0.89 -3.94 -21.67
N ASN A 122 1.26 -3.46 -22.86
CA ASN A 122 2.34 -2.48 -23.00
C ASN A 122 2.04 -1.23 -22.15
N ASN A 123 2.96 -0.92 -21.23
CA ASN A 123 2.87 0.19 -20.28
C ASN A 123 1.69 0.13 -19.29
N ASN A 124 0.99 -1.01 -19.19
CA ASN A 124 -0.09 -1.19 -18.24
C ASN A 124 0.23 -2.34 -17.28
N SER A 125 0.36 -2.00 -16.01
CA SER A 125 0.61 -2.95 -14.93
C SER A 125 -0.47 -2.78 -13.87
N ILE A 126 -0.98 -3.91 -13.40
CA ILE A 126 -1.82 -3.94 -12.21
C ILE A 126 -0.97 -4.24 -11.00
N PHE A 127 -1.35 -3.66 -9.88
CA PHE A 127 -0.76 -3.97 -8.59
C PHE A 127 -1.86 -3.98 -7.54
N LEU A 128 -1.64 -4.72 -6.46
CA LEU A 128 -2.56 -4.72 -5.35
C LEU A 128 -2.37 -3.41 -4.58
N MET A 129 -3.47 -2.67 -4.46
CA MET A 129 -3.52 -1.41 -3.73
C MET A 129 -4.40 -1.58 -2.50
N SER A 130 -3.86 -1.23 -1.32
CA SER A 130 -4.67 -1.04 -0.12
C SER A 130 -4.92 0.45 0.11
N PRO A 131 -5.97 0.82 0.88
CA PRO A 131 -6.20 2.22 1.23
C PRO A 131 -4.99 2.88 1.91
N THR A 132 -4.25 2.14 2.74
CA THR A 132 -3.04 2.65 3.40
C THR A 132 -1.93 2.94 2.40
N LEU A 133 -1.70 2.04 1.45
CA LEU A 133 -0.68 2.23 0.43
C LEU A 133 -1.04 3.42 -0.48
N ASP A 134 -2.30 3.51 -0.88
CA ASP A 134 -2.82 4.63 -1.66
C ASP A 134 -2.58 5.97 -0.96
N LEU A 135 -2.99 6.07 0.30
CA LEU A 135 -2.82 7.27 1.12
C LEU A 135 -1.34 7.64 1.26
N ASN A 136 -0.46 6.67 1.51
CA ASN A 136 0.97 6.94 1.67
C ASN A 136 1.63 7.43 0.37
N ILE A 137 1.23 6.89 -0.79
CA ILE A 137 1.68 7.39 -2.09
C ILE A 137 1.18 8.82 -2.31
N LYS A 138 -0.12 9.08 -2.10
CA LYS A 138 -0.72 10.42 -2.25
C LYS A 138 -0.08 11.45 -1.33
N ASN A 139 0.12 11.12 -0.06
CA ASN A 139 0.76 12.00 0.91
C ASN A 139 2.17 12.41 0.48
N GLN A 140 2.95 11.46 -0.07
CA GLN A 140 4.28 11.76 -0.59
C GLN A 140 4.22 12.74 -1.78
N LEU A 141 3.26 12.56 -2.69
CA LEU A 141 3.06 13.44 -3.84
C LEU A 141 2.56 14.82 -3.41
N ASP A 142 1.56 14.88 -2.54
CA ASP A 142 0.99 16.13 -2.03
C ASP A 142 2.06 16.93 -1.26
N TYR A 143 2.90 16.26 -0.46
CA TYR A 143 4.04 16.92 0.19
C TYR A 143 5.05 17.51 -0.81
N ALA A 144 5.31 16.80 -1.91
CA ALA A 144 6.18 17.31 -2.98
C ALA A 144 5.58 18.54 -3.67
N ILE A 145 4.28 18.53 -3.95
CA ILE A 145 3.53 19.67 -4.51
C ILE A 145 3.65 20.88 -3.57
N GLU A 146 3.39 20.70 -2.27
CA GLU A 146 3.44 21.80 -1.30
C GLU A 146 4.84 22.39 -1.14
N ASN A 147 5.89 21.58 -1.25
CA ASN A 147 7.27 22.09 -1.21
C ASN A 147 7.63 22.96 -2.41
N LEU A 148 7.15 22.61 -3.61
CA LEU A 148 7.34 23.46 -4.80
C LEU A 148 6.67 24.82 -4.61
N LYS A 149 5.43 24.85 -4.10
CA LYS A 149 4.71 26.10 -3.82
C LYS A 149 5.44 27.00 -2.81
N LYS A 150 6.08 26.41 -1.81
CA LYS A 150 6.88 27.18 -0.82
C LYS A 150 8.13 27.80 -1.42
N GLN A 151 8.74 27.17 -2.42
CA GLN A 151 9.93 27.69 -3.10
C GLN A 151 9.62 28.83 -4.08
N GLN A 152 8.36 29.00 -4.47
CA GLN A 152 7.88 30.03 -5.39
C GLN A 152 7.36 31.30 -4.69
N LYS A 153 7.29 31.28 -3.36
CA LYS A 153 6.97 32.46 -2.52
C LYS A 153 8.24 33.16 -2.07
#